data_AF-A0A3L7KCG8-F1
#
_entry.id   AF-A0A3L7KCG8-F1
#
_cell.length_a   1.000
_cell.length_b   1.000
_cell.length_c   1.000
_cell.angle_alpha   90.00
_cell.angle_beta   90.00
_cell.angle_gamma   90.00
#
_symmetry.space_group_name_H-M   'P 1'
#
loop_
_entity.id
_entity.type
_entity.pdbx_description
1 polymer ?
#
loop_
_entity_poly.entity_id
_entity_poly.type
_entity_poly.pdbx_seq_one_letter_code
_entity_poly.pdbx_strand_id
1 'polypeptide(L)'
;MRDIMINSIKWSISIAVITFVLAAIFSIASNGILHGVAWGTGLIVVLIIVFIGIFFDMIGIAATAADEVPFHAMASKKVYGAKHSINIVRNADRFASFCNDVIGDVSGIISGTATTIVIIQLTVNLKLGQSSYIDYMINVTLTSFIAALTVGGKAFGKSFAIRYSRDIIFQVGKVLQFLEEKFHIAIIKDKKSKKKSTINRRK
;
A
#
# COMPACT_ATOMS: atom_id res chain seq x y z
N MET A 1 12.37 -11.77 -25.78
CA MET A 1 10.97 -11.27 -25.73
C MET A 1 10.03 -12.25 -25.03
N ARG A 2 9.94 -13.53 -25.45
CA ARG A 2 9.04 -14.52 -24.81
C ARG A 2 9.29 -14.74 -23.32
N ASP A 3 10.55 -14.83 -22.89
CA ASP A 3 10.88 -15.08 -21.47
C ASP A 3 10.53 -13.91 -20.53
N ILE A 4 10.66 -12.68 -21.03
CA ILE A 4 10.24 -11.46 -20.32
C ILE A 4 8.71 -11.49 -20.17
N MET A 5 7.99 -11.84 -21.24
CA MET A 5 6.53 -11.92 -21.25
C MET A 5 6.00 -12.97 -20.28
N ILE A 6 6.59 -14.18 -20.25
CA ILE A 6 6.17 -15.27 -19.36
C ILE A 6 6.43 -14.90 -17.89
N ASN A 7 7.58 -14.28 -17.59
CA ASN A 7 7.90 -13.87 -16.21
C ASN A 7 7.01 -12.73 -15.73
N SER A 8 6.72 -11.74 -16.58
CA SER A 8 5.77 -10.68 -16.26
C SER A 8 4.36 -11.22 -16.05
N ILE A 9 3.87 -12.13 -16.92
CA ILE A 9 2.54 -12.74 -16.79
C ILE A 9 2.42 -13.56 -15.49
N LYS A 10 3.41 -14.39 -15.16
CA LYS A 10 3.41 -15.15 -13.90
C LYS A 10 3.35 -14.23 -12.68
N TRP A 11 4.09 -13.12 -12.73
CA TRP A 11 4.11 -12.15 -11.65
C TRP A 11 2.79 -11.36 -11.55
N SER A 12 2.23 -10.90 -12.67
CA SER A 12 0.93 -10.24 -12.72
C SER A 12 -0.20 -11.14 -12.22
N ILE A 13 -0.22 -12.42 -12.60
CA ILE A 13 -1.20 -13.40 -12.08
C ILE A 13 -1.02 -13.59 -10.58
N SER A 14 0.22 -13.72 -10.10
CA SER A 14 0.49 -13.86 -8.66
C SER A 14 -0.02 -12.65 -7.87
N ILE A 15 0.21 -11.44 -8.38
CA ILE A 15 -0.30 -10.21 -7.75
C ILE A 15 -1.82 -10.19 -7.79
N ALA A 16 -2.45 -10.46 -8.94
CA ALA A 16 -3.90 -10.46 -9.05
C ALA A 16 -4.56 -11.41 -8.03
N VAL A 17 -4.01 -12.62 -7.85
CA VAL A 17 -4.52 -13.58 -6.85
C VAL A 17 -4.31 -13.07 -5.42
N ILE A 18 -3.14 -12.50 -5.10
CA ILE A 18 -2.86 -11.91 -3.79
C ILE A 18 -3.81 -10.74 -3.51
N THR A 19 -3.99 -9.85 -4.48
CA THR A 19 -4.91 -8.70 -4.41
C THR A 19 -6.33 -9.17 -4.21
N PHE A 20 -6.78 -10.20 -4.93
CA PHE A 20 -8.12 -10.76 -4.79
C PHE A 20 -8.38 -11.26 -3.36
N VAL A 21 -7.44 -12.04 -2.80
CA VAL A 21 -7.58 -12.57 -1.43
C VAL A 21 -7.55 -11.44 -0.39
N LEU A 22 -6.62 -10.48 -0.53
CA LEU A 22 -6.55 -9.32 0.35
C LEU A 22 -7.82 -8.48 0.27
N ALA A 23 -8.31 -8.19 -0.94
CA ALA A 23 -9.54 -7.43 -1.15
C ALA A 23 -10.75 -8.14 -0.52
N ALA A 24 -10.85 -9.46 -0.63
CA ALA A 24 -11.91 -10.23 0.01
C ALA A 24 -11.86 -10.10 1.54
N ILE A 25 -10.68 -10.27 2.16
CA ILE A 25 -10.50 -10.16 3.62
C ILE A 25 -10.82 -8.74 4.10
N PHE A 26 -10.24 -7.71 3.47
CA PHE A 26 -10.49 -6.32 3.83
C PHE A 26 -11.94 -5.91 3.59
N SER A 27 -12.57 -6.40 2.53
CA SER A 27 -13.99 -6.15 2.26
C SER A 27 -14.86 -6.75 3.36
N ILE A 28 -14.62 -8.01 3.76
CA ILE A 28 -15.36 -8.65 4.87
C ILE A 28 -15.16 -7.87 6.18
N ALA A 29 -13.92 -7.50 6.51
CA ALA A 29 -13.61 -6.73 7.70
C ALA A 29 -14.29 -5.35 7.70
N SER A 30 -14.16 -4.61 6.59
CA SER A 30 -14.76 -3.28 6.43
C SER A 30 -16.28 -3.35 6.50
N ASN A 31 -16.92 -4.24 5.75
CA ASN A 31 -18.37 -4.41 5.78
C ASN A 31 -18.86 -4.84 7.16
N GLY A 32 -18.14 -5.72 7.85
CA GLY A 32 -18.45 -6.14 9.22
C GLY A 32 -18.38 -4.98 10.22
N ILE A 33 -17.39 -4.09 10.09
CA ILE A 33 -17.25 -2.90 10.95
C ILE A 33 -18.31 -1.85 10.62
N LEU A 34 -18.69 -1.67 9.35
CA LEU A 34 -19.71 -0.70 8.95
C LEU A 34 -21.15 -1.17 9.23
N HIS A 35 -21.35 -2.48 9.46
CA HIS A 35 -22.67 -3.04 9.70
C HIS A 35 -23.22 -2.62 11.08
N GLY A 36 -24.33 -1.88 11.09
CA GLY A 36 -24.97 -1.40 12.32
C GLY A 36 -24.33 -0.15 12.95
N VAL A 37 -23.36 0.47 12.27
CA VAL A 37 -22.69 1.70 12.72
C VAL A 37 -23.41 2.93 12.16
N ALA A 38 -23.40 4.04 12.90
CA ALA A 38 -24.03 5.29 12.45
C ALA A 38 -23.27 5.92 11.27
N TRP A 39 -23.97 6.73 10.47
CA TRP A 39 -23.41 7.35 9.26
C TRP A 39 -22.13 8.18 9.55
N GLY A 40 -22.09 8.90 10.66
CA GLY A 40 -20.94 9.75 11.03
C GLY A 40 -19.68 8.93 11.33
N THR A 41 -19.83 7.84 12.06
CA THR A 41 -18.76 6.88 12.33
C THR A 41 -18.31 6.16 11.06
N GLY A 42 -19.24 5.82 10.16
CA GLY A 42 -18.90 5.24 8.87
C GLY A 42 -18.07 6.17 7.98
N LEU A 43 -18.37 7.48 7.98
CA LEU A 43 -17.57 8.47 7.26
C LEU A 43 -16.12 8.54 7.77
N ILE A 44 -15.93 8.44 9.09
CA ILE A 44 -14.58 8.40 9.69
C ILE A 44 -13.82 7.16 9.22
N VAL A 45 -14.47 6.00 9.19
CA VAL A 45 -13.86 4.76 8.70
C VAL A 45 -13.45 4.89 7.23
N VAL A 46 -14.32 5.45 6.38
CA VAL A 46 -14.01 5.73 4.97
C VAL A 46 -12.78 6.61 4.84
N LEU A 47 -12.71 7.72 5.60
CA LEU A 47 -11.55 8.62 5.56
C LEU A 47 -10.26 7.92 5.99
N ILE A 48 -10.31 7.09 7.04
CA ILE A 48 -9.15 6.28 7.47
C ILE A 48 -8.68 5.36 6.34
N ILE A 49 -9.61 4.66 5.67
CA ILE A 49 -9.27 3.79 4.53
C ILE A 49 -8.62 4.62 3.41
N VAL A 50 -9.18 5.77 3.03
CA VAL A 50 -8.59 6.64 2.00
C VAL A 50 -7.16 7.08 2.39
N PHE A 51 -6.95 7.51 3.63
CA PHE A 51 -5.62 7.92 4.10
C PHE A 51 -4.61 6.77 4.13
N ILE A 52 -5.02 5.57 4.50
CA ILE A 52 -4.18 4.37 4.42
C ILE A 52 -3.76 4.14 2.97
N GLY A 53 -4.69 4.19 2.02
CA GLY A 53 -4.40 4.05 0.59
C GLY A 53 -3.39 5.09 0.08
N ILE A 54 -3.58 6.37 0.42
CA ILE A 54 -2.64 7.46 0.06
C ILE A 54 -1.26 7.25 0.70
N PHE A 55 -1.22 6.80 1.95
CA PHE A 55 0.03 6.56 2.67
C PHE A 55 0.86 5.42 2.05
N PHE A 56 0.20 4.31 1.68
CA PHE A 56 0.89 3.21 0.98
C PHE A 56 1.34 3.62 -0.42
N ASP A 57 0.54 4.39 -1.16
CA ASP A 57 0.92 4.94 -2.47
C ASP A 57 2.18 5.82 -2.37
N MET A 58 2.24 6.67 -1.33
CA MET A 58 3.41 7.50 -1.02
C MET A 58 4.66 6.64 -0.76
N ILE A 59 4.54 5.54 -0.03
CA ILE A 59 5.65 4.61 0.24
C ILE A 59 6.15 3.95 -1.04
N GLY A 60 5.24 3.49 -1.91
CA GLY A 60 5.63 2.86 -3.18
C GLY A 60 6.35 3.83 -4.11
N ILE A 61 5.87 5.08 -4.22
CA ILE A 61 6.55 6.13 -4.98
C ILE A 61 7.89 6.50 -4.34
N ALA A 62 7.98 6.57 -3.02
CA ALA A 62 9.25 6.82 -2.34
C ALA A 62 10.29 5.72 -2.64
N ALA A 63 9.84 4.47 -2.80
CA ALA A 63 10.73 3.35 -3.09
C ALA A 63 11.36 3.44 -4.48
N THR A 64 10.61 3.93 -5.47
CA THR A 64 11.12 4.14 -6.82
C THR A 64 11.95 5.41 -6.96
N ALA A 65 11.72 6.41 -6.09
CA ALA A 65 12.46 7.68 -6.09
C ALA A 65 13.70 7.69 -5.19
N ALA A 66 13.98 6.62 -4.43
CA ALA A 66 15.11 6.57 -3.50
C ALA A 66 16.38 6.01 -4.16
N ASP A 67 17.54 6.59 -3.85
CA ASP A 67 18.85 6.11 -4.31
C ASP A 67 19.46 5.07 -3.37
N GLU A 68 20.10 4.03 -3.92
CA GLU A 68 20.76 2.97 -3.14
C GLU A 68 22.04 3.45 -2.41
N VAL A 69 22.76 4.41 -2.98
CA VAL A 69 24.07 4.91 -2.51
C VAL A 69 24.09 5.31 -1.03
N PRO A 70 23.18 6.18 -0.54
CA PRO A 70 23.16 6.55 0.88
C PRO A 70 22.93 5.33 1.80
N PHE A 71 22.14 4.35 1.36
CA PHE A 71 21.88 3.15 2.16
C PHE A 71 23.09 2.21 2.24
N HIS A 72 23.91 2.13 1.20
CA HIS A 72 25.17 1.37 1.25
C HIS A 72 26.18 1.96 2.25
N ALA A 73 26.27 3.29 2.32
CA ALA A 73 27.11 3.97 3.32
C ALA A 73 26.60 3.68 4.75
N MET A 74 25.29 3.73 4.96
CA MET A 74 24.65 3.38 6.23
C MET A 74 24.85 1.90 6.60
N ALA A 75 24.75 0.98 5.63
CA ALA A 75 24.96 -0.44 5.85
C ALA A 75 26.41 -0.78 6.21
N SER A 76 27.39 -0.07 5.63
CA SER A 76 28.81 -0.20 5.99
C SER A 76 29.07 0.18 7.46
N LYS A 77 28.32 1.16 7.98
CA LYS A 77 28.33 1.55 9.40
C LYS A 77 27.40 0.70 10.27
N LYS A 78 26.84 -0.39 9.75
CA LYS A 78 25.90 -1.30 10.44
C LYS A 78 24.68 -0.57 11.03
N VAL A 79 24.19 0.47 10.36
CA VAL A 79 22.99 1.19 10.80
C VAL A 79 21.76 0.28 10.69
N TYR A 80 20.95 0.26 11.74
CA TYR A 80 19.71 -0.51 11.80
C TYR A 80 18.72 -0.07 10.71
N GLY A 81 18.14 -1.04 9.99
CA GLY A 81 17.22 -0.84 8.86
C GLY A 81 17.89 -0.63 7.50
N ALA A 82 19.21 -0.41 7.44
CA ALA A 82 19.89 -0.06 6.20
C ALA A 82 19.88 -1.19 5.15
N LYS A 83 20.04 -2.45 5.58
CA LYS A 83 20.01 -3.60 4.66
C LYS A 83 18.62 -3.81 4.03
N HIS A 84 17.56 -3.66 4.82
CA HIS A 84 16.19 -3.75 4.32
C HIS A 84 15.87 -2.60 3.37
N SER A 85 16.36 -1.39 3.68
CA SER A 85 16.22 -0.23 2.79
C SER A 85 16.86 -0.49 1.43
N ILE A 86 18.09 -1.03 1.39
CA ILE A 86 18.74 -1.44 0.12
C ILE A 86 17.87 -2.46 -0.62
N ASN A 87 17.33 -3.45 0.09
CA ASN A 87 16.52 -4.48 -0.57
C ASN A 87 15.19 -3.93 -1.13
N ILE A 88 14.58 -2.96 -0.45
CA ILE A 88 13.38 -2.27 -0.98
C ILE A 88 13.73 -1.57 -2.28
N VAL A 89 14.79 -0.74 -2.29
CA VAL A 89 15.18 0.03 -3.49
C VAL A 89 15.60 -0.89 -4.63
N ARG A 90 16.33 -1.96 -4.34
CA ARG A 90 16.77 -2.94 -5.34
C ARG A 90 15.60 -3.70 -6.00
N ASN A 91 14.47 -3.80 -5.29
CA ASN A 91 13.25 -4.41 -5.78
C ASN A 91 12.11 -3.38 -5.90
N ALA A 92 12.45 -2.11 -6.14
CA ALA A 92 11.52 -0.99 -6.09
C ALA A 92 10.30 -1.20 -6.98
N ASP A 93 10.46 -1.68 -8.22
CA ASP A 93 9.33 -1.94 -9.12
C ASP A 93 8.29 -2.88 -8.51
N ARG A 94 8.74 -3.97 -7.87
CA ARG A 94 7.84 -4.95 -7.28
C ARG A 94 7.20 -4.44 -6.01
N PHE A 95 7.98 -3.74 -5.19
CA PHE A 95 7.51 -3.17 -3.93
C PHE A 95 6.50 -2.04 -4.19
N ALA A 96 6.77 -1.18 -5.17
CA ALA A 96 5.89 -0.10 -5.57
C ALA A 96 4.57 -0.61 -6.15
N SER A 97 4.59 -1.61 -7.04
CA SER A 97 3.34 -2.24 -7.50
C SER A 97 2.55 -2.89 -6.38
N PHE A 98 3.22 -3.50 -5.39
CA PHE A 98 2.50 -4.02 -4.23
C PHE A 98 1.84 -2.90 -3.41
N CYS A 99 2.58 -1.84 -3.07
CA CYS A 99 2.04 -0.74 -2.28
C CYS A 99 0.95 0.05 -3.04
N ASN A 100 1.15 0.34 -4.31
CA ASN A 100 0.26 1.18 -5.11
C ASN A 100 -0.92 0.36 -5.65
N ASP A 101 -0.64 -0.72 -6.38
CA ASP A 101 -1.67 -1.46 -7.13
C ASP A 101 -2.44 -2.45 -6.22
N VAL A 102 -1.78 -3.02 -5.20
CA VAL A 102 -2.46 -3.96 -4.29
C VAL A 102 -3.11 -3.22 -3.14
N ILE A 103 -2.36 -2.40 -2.40
CA ILE A 103 -2.91 -1.74 -1.21
C ILE A 103 -3.66 -0.46 -1.61
N GLY A 104 -3.05 0.38 -2.44
CA GLY A 104 -3.65 1.65 -2.86
C GLY A 104 -4.97 1.49 -3.61
N ASP A 105 -5.03 0.64 -4.64
CA ASP A 105 -6.25 0.46 -5.43
C ASP A 105 -7.36 -0.30 -4.69
N VAL A 106 -7.01 -1.35 -3.93
CA VAL A 106 -7.99 -2.06 -3.08
C VAL A 106 -8.58 -1.12 -2.03
N SER A 107 -7.75 -0.28 -1.41
CA SER A 107 -8.21 0.73 -0.46
C SER A 107 -9.16 1.73 -1.13
N GLY A 108 -8.86 2.14 -2.37
CA GLY A 108 -9.75 2.98 -3.18
C GLY A 108 -11.10 2.32 -3.43
N ILE A 109 -11.13 1.07 -3.90
CA ILE A 109 -12.37 0.33 -4.17
C ILE A 109 -13.19 0.15 -2.90
N ILE A 110 -12.56 -0.28 -1.80
CA ILE A 110 -13.24 -0.51 -0.52
C ILE A 110 -13.75 0.80 0.08
N SER A 111 -13.00 1.90 -0.04
CA SER A 111 -13.48 3.21 0.40
C SER A 111 -14.71 3.65 -0.37
N GLY A 112 -14.77 3.37 -1.68
CA GLY A 112 -15.94 3.67 -2.53
C GLY A 112 -17.17 2.86 -2.12
N THR A 113 -17.02 1.55 -1.90
CA THR A 113 -18.14 0.71 -1.44
C THR A 113 -18.60 1.09 -0.03
N ALA A 114 -17.66 1.39 0.88
CA ALA A 114 -17.94 1.90 2.21
C ALA A 114 -18.67 3.26 2.18
N THR A 115 -18.29 4.15 1.27
CA THR A 115 -18.98 5.45 1.04
C THR A 115 -20.45 5.23 0.66
N THR A 116 -20.73 4.30 -0.25
CA THR A 116 -22.10 3.94 -0.63
C THR A 116 -22.92 3.47 0.57
N ILE A 117 -22.34 2.64 1.44
CA ILE A 117 -23.01 2.16 2.66
C ILE A 117 -23.33 3.32 3.60
N VAL A 118 -22.39 4.26 3.78
CA VAL A 118 -22.59 5.47 4.59
C VAL A 118 -23.72 6.33 4.04
N ILE A 119 -23.77 6.51 2.72
CA ILE A 119 -24.83 7.29 2.07
C ILE A 119 -26.20 6.62 2.27
N ILE A 120 -26.28 5.30 2.12
CA ILE A 120 -27.52 4.54 2.39
C ILE A 120 -27.97 4.77 3.84
N GLN A 121 -27.07 4.67 4.81
CA GLN A 121 -27.39 4.92 6.23
C GLN A 121 -27.85 6.36 6.48
N LEU A 122 -27.24 7.34 5.82
CA LEU A 122 -27.59 8.74 5.92
C LEU A 122 -29.02 9.00 5.41
N THR A 123 -29.36 8.50 4.22
CA THR A 123 -30.71 8.63 3.64
C THR A 123 -31.78 7.98 4.52
N VAL A 124 -31.50 6.78 5.06
CA VAL A 124 -32.42 6.09 5.99
C VAL A 124 -32.64 6.90 7.27
N ASN A 125 -31.58 7.48 7.86
CA ASN A 125 -31.69 8.28 9.09
C ASN A 125 -32.47 9.58 8.87
N LEU A 126 -32.28 10.23 7.71
CA LEU A 126 -32.94 11.49 7.40
C LEU A 126 -34.41 11.32 7.01
N LYS A 127 -34.93 10.09 6.95
CA LYS A 127 -36.30 9.75 6.47
C LYS A 127 -36.61 10.38 5.10
N LEU A 128 -35.58 10.66 4.30
CA LEU A 128 -35.73 11.12 2.95
C LEU A 128 -36.27 9.92 2.16
N GLY A 129 -37.45 10.07 1.56
CA GLY A 129 -38.00 9.02 0.70
C GLY A 129 -37.00 8.71 -0.41
N GLN A 130 -36.81 7.43 -0.74
CA GLN A 130 -35.76 6.85 -1.61
C GLN A 130 -35.64 7.40 -3.05
N SER A 131 -36.25 8.55 -3.37
CA SER A 131 -36.26 9.18 -4.69
C SER A 131 -36.28 10.70 -4.64
N SER A 132 -35.85 11.33 -3.54
CA SER A 132 -35.75 12.79 -3.49
C SER A 132 -34.51 13.28 -4.25
N TYR A 133 -34.65 14.34 -5.04
CA TYR A 133 -33.52 15.03 -5.71
C TYR A 133 -32.40 15.41 -4.72
N ILE A 134 -32.75 15.60 -3.44
CA ILE A 134 -31.85 15.92 -2.34
C ILE A 134 -30.90 14.74 -2.04
N ASP A 135 -31.37 13.50 -2.08
CA ASP A 135 -30.51 12.32 -1.84
C ASP A 135 -29.46 12.16 -2.93
N TYR A 136 -29.87 12.37 -4.19
CA TYR A 136 -28.95 12.34 -5.33
C TYR A 136 -27.87 13.41 -5.22
N MET A 137 -28.25 14.64 -4.86
CA MET A 137 -27.30 15.73 -4.61
C MET A 137 -26.32 15.37 -3.50
N ILE A 138 -26.79 14.84 -2.36
CA ILE A 138 -25.93 14.42 -1.25
C ILE A 138 -24.96 13.32 -1.68
N ASN A 139 -25.44 12.30 -2.40
CA ASN A 139 -24.62 11.20 -2.90
C ASN A 139 -23.51 11.68 -3.83
N VAL A 140 -23.86 12.51 -4.82
CA VAL A 140 -22.90 13.07 -5.78
C VAL A 140 -21.88 13.95 -5.07
N THR A 141 -22.32 14.81 -4.16
CA THR A 141 -21.43 15.70 -3.41
C THR A 141 -20.46 14.91 -2.53
N LEU A 142 -20.92 13.93 -1.77
CA LEU A 142 -20.06 13.10 -0.92
C LEU A 142 -19.07 12.27 -1.74
N THR A 143 -19.53 11.61 -2.79
CA THR A 143 -18.67 10.79 -3.65
C THR A 143 -17.62 11.66 -4.35
N SER A 144 -18.01 12.82 -4.86
CA SER A 144 -17.09 13.78 -5.49
C SER A 144 -16.08 14.35 -4.50
N PHE A 145 -16.51 14.63 -3.26
CA PHE A 145 -15.61 15.09 -2.20
C PHE A 145 -14.55 14.05 -1.87
N ILE A 146 -14.94 12.79 -1.70
CA ILE A 146 -14.01 11.69 -1.40
C ILE A 146 -13.07 11.42 -2.59
N ALA A 147 -13.58 11.49 -3.82
CA ALA A 147 -12.75 11.39 -5.02
C ALA A 147 -11.71 12.52 -5.10
N ALA A 148 -12.13 13.77 -4.88
CA ALA A 148 -11.23 14.92 -4.87
C ALA A 148 -10.16 14.81 -3.77
N LEU A 149 -10.55 14.38 -2.57
CA LEU A 149 -9.62 14.14 -1.45
C LEU A 149 -8.62 13.03 -1.79
N THR A 150 -9.08 11.94 -2.42
CA THR A 150 -8.22 10.82 -2.81
C THR A 150 -7.19 11.23 -3.85
N VAL A 151 -7.62 11.88 -4.95
CA VAL A 151 -6.72 12.30 -6.03
C VAL A 151 -5.79 13.42 -5.57
N GLY A 152 -6.31 14.42 -4.85
CA GLY A 152 -5.52 15.51 -4.28
C GLY A 152 -4.50 15.02 -3.25
N GLY A 153 -4.91 14.08 -2.39
CA GLY A 153 -4.05 13.44 -1.41
C GLY A 153 -2.91 12.64 -2.04
N LYS A 154 -3.19 11.86 -3.09
CA LYS A 154 -2.13 11.16 -3.85
C LYS A 154 -1.18 12.14 -4.55
N ALA A 155 -1.69 13.23 -5.12
CA ALA A 155 -0.85 14.25 -5.75
C ALA A 155 0.11 14.92 -4.74
N PHE A 156 -0.42 15.32 -3.57
CA PHE A 156 0.39 15.85 -2.47
C PHE A 156 1.41 14.82 -1.97
N GLY A 157 0.95 13.58 -1.76
CA GLY A 157 1.79 12.47 -1.30
C GLY A 157 2.94 12.19 -2.25
N LYS A 158 2.73 12.26 -3.56
CA LYS A 158 3.78 12.09 -4.57
C LYS A 158 4.89 13.13 -4.46
N SER A 159 4.54 14.41 -4.35
CA SER A 159 5.55 15.47 -4.17
C SER A 159 6.34 15.29 -2.87
N PHE A 160 5.68 14.87 -1.80
CA PHE A 160 6.32 14.58 -0.53
C PHE A 160 7.24 13.35 -0.61
N ALA A 161 6.77 12.27 -1.24
CA ALA A 161 7.49 11.01 -1.43
C ALA A 161 8.80 11.21 -2.18
N ILE A 162 8.80 12.01 -3.24
CA ILE A 162 10.00 12.27 -4.04
C ILE A 162 11.02 13.10 -3.24
N ARG A 163 10.58 14.12 -2.51
CA ARG A 163 11.47 15.00 -1.75
C ARG A 163 12.10 14.33 -0.53
N TYR A 164 11.36 13.44 0.12
CA TYR A 164 11.78 12.74 1.34
C TYR A 164 11.96 11.23 1.12
N SER A 165 12.23 10.80 -0.11
CA SER A 165 12.30 9.38 -0.50
C SER A 165 13.26 8.58 0.38
N ARG A 166 14.45 9.13 0.64
CA ARG A 166 15.47 8.52 1.50
C ARG A 166 14.95 8.26 2.91
N ASP A 167 14.33 9.25 3.56
CA ASP A 167 13.90 9.13 4.95
C ASP A 167 12.70 8.20 5.11
N ILE A 168 11.75 8.26 4.18
CA ILE A 168 10.59 7.37 4.15
C ILE A 168 11.06 5.92 4.02
N ILE A 169 11.91 5.62 3.02
CA ILE A 169 12.39 4.26 2.79
C ILE A 169 13.30 3.77 3.91
N PHE A 170 14.10 4.66 4.51
CA PHE A 170 14.87 4.30 5.70
C PHE A 170 13.97 3.87 6.86
N GLN A 171 12.89 4.62 7.12
CA GLN A 171 11.95 4.31 8.18
C GLN A 171 11.20 3.00 7.91
N VAL A 172 10.74 2.78 6.67
CA VAL A 172 10.13 1.51 6.25
C VAL A 172 11.12 0.36 6.43
N GLY A 173 12.38 0.55 6.05
CA GLY A 173 13.45 -0.43 6.25
C GLY A 173 13.68 -0.80 7.72
N LYS A 174 13.60 0.17 8.64
CA LYS A 174 13.66 -0.11 10.08
C LYS A 174 12.45 -0.90 10.57
N VAL A 175 11.25 -0.55 10.12
CA VAL A 175 10.03 -1.26 10.49
C VAL A 175 10.08 -2.70 10.01
N LEU A 176 10.51 -2.94 8.76
CA LEU A 176 10.69 -4.29 8.24
C LEU A 176 11.73 -5.08 9.03
N GLN A 177 12.86 -4.47 9.40
CA GLN A 177 13.87 -5.14 10.22
C GLN A 177 13.31 -5.52 11.59
N PHE A 178 12.55 -4.61 12.23
CA PHE A 178 11.92 -4.87 13.51
C PHE A 178 10.88 -5.99 13.44
N LEU A 179 10.08 -6.02 12.36
CA LEU A 179 9.13 -7.10 12.13
C LEU A 179 9.83 -8.44 11.93
N GLU A 180 10.93 -8.49 11.17
CA GLU A 180 11.69 -9.72 10.95
C GLU A 180 12.33 -10.25 12.25
N GLU A 181 12.90 -9.36 13.07
CA GLU A 181 13.49 -9.72 14.37
C GLU A 181 12.43 -10.21 15.36
N LYS A 182 11.24 -9.60 15.38
CA LYS A 182 10.18 -9.92 16.36
C LYS A 182 9.29 -11.10 15.96
N PHE A 183 9.03 -11.26 14.67
CA PHE A 183 8.13 -12.31 14.16
C PHE A 183 8.88 -13.53 13.58
N HIS A 184 10.22 -13.50 13.48
CA HIS A 184 11.06 -14.56 12.88
C HIS A 184 10.61 -15.00 11.47
N ILE A 185 9.88 -14.15 10.76
CA ILE A 185 9.48 -14.40 9.38
C ILE A 185 10.64 -13.90 8.51
N ALA A 186 11.42 -14.81 7.95
CA ALA A 186 12.43 -14.48 6.95
C ALA A 186 11.72 -14.03 5.66
N ILE A 187 11.32 -12.76 5.58
CA ILE A 187 10.50 -12.25 4.46
C ILE A 187 11.33 -12.24 3.17
N ILE A 188 12.66 -12.14 3.26
CA ILE A 188 13.52 -12.04 2.07
C ILE A 188 14.81 -12.85 2.27
N LYS A 189 14.81 -14.06 1.69
CA LYS A 189 15.99 -14.93 1.65
C LYS A 189 17.08 -14.29 0.79
N ASP A 190 18.03 -13.63 1.43
CA ASP A 190 19.24 -13.10 0.81
C ASP A 190 19.92 -14.23 0.00
N LYS A 191 19.93 -14.12 -1.33
CA LYS A 191 20.58 -15.09 -2.22
C LYS A 191 22.09 -14.85 -2.17
N LYS A 192 22.70 -15.05 -1.00
CA LYS A 192 24.15 -14.99 -0.82
C LYS A 192 24.81 -16.17 -1.52
N SER A 193 25.31 -15.86 -2.72
CA SER A 193 26.60 -16.32 -3.26
C SER A 193 27.23 -17.54 -2.56
N LYS A 194 26.91 -18.74 -3.05
CA LYS A 194 27.81 -19.90 -2.99
C LYS A 194 28.95 -19.66 -4.00
N LYS A 195 29.94 -18.82 -3.68
CA LYS A 195 31.21 -18.79 -4.45
C LYS A 195 32.38 -18.26 -3.61
N LYS A 196 33.02 -19.14 -2.84
CA LYS A 196 34.48 -19.25 -2.62
C LYS A 196 34.77 -20.21 -1.46
N SER A 197 34.89 -21.50 -1.74
CA SER A 197 35.59 -22.45 -0.85
C SER A 197 36.26 -23.58 -1.65
N THR A 198 36.89 -23.26 -2.78
CA THR A 198 37.64 -24.26 -3.58
C THR A 198 38.90 -23.65 -4.20
N ILE A 199 39.64 -22.87 -3.42
CA ILE A 199 41.03 -22.51 -3.73
C ILE A 199 41.83 -22.66 -2.43
N ASN A 200 42.08 -23.90 -2.01
CA ASN A 200 43.20 -24.27 -1.12
C ASN A 200 43.31 -25.80 -0.91
N ARG A 201 43.38 -26.55 -2.01
CA ARG A 201 43.94 -27.92 -2.01
C ARG A 201 44.80 -28.14 -3.25
N ARG A 202 45.89 -27.38 -3.32
CA ARG A 202 47.11 -27.73 -4.05
C ARG A 202 48.28 -27.14 -3.28
N LYS A 203 48.75 -27.90 -2.30
CA LYS A 203 50.15 -28.04 -1.88
C LYS A 203 50.19 -29.22 -0.93
#